data_AF-A0AAN7ZPW8-F1
#
_entry.id   AF-A0AAN7ZPW8-F1
#
_cell.length_a   1.000
_cell.length_b   1.000
_cell.length_c   1.000
_cell.angle_alpha   90.00
_cell.angle_beta   90.00
_cell.angle_gamma   90.00
#
_symmetry.space_group_name_H-M   'P 1'
#
loop_
_entity.id
_entity.type
_entity.pdbx_description
1 polymer ?
#
loop_
_entity_poly.entity_id
_entity_poly.type
_entity_poly.pdbx_seq_one_letter_code
_entity_poly.pdbx_strand_id
1 'polypeptide(L)'
;MSQKYKANCFSRKKLQFFLKPIIILSVIFIIYQLIMFIQLTKDIGKDLPSNLILGTHELQREFYTAKEGQFTCITSGEKIYFELVNDNYCDCLDGSDEPATNACPNGQFFCTEQNDHYYPKVIPSSKVNDGICDCCDGSDEWLRKVLPFRLSDDVQHKLNRYQTPCSYICNKRK
;
A
#
# COMPACT_ATOMS: atom_id res chain seq x y z
N MET A 1 4.98 -78.65 15.80
CA MET A 1 4.16 -77.43 15.99
C MET A 1 4.27 -76.57 14.74
N SER A 2 3.19 -76.47 13.97
CA SER A 2 3.12 -75.68 12.73
C SER A 2 2.29 -74.42 13.01
N GLN A 3 2.91 -73.25 12.95
CA GLN A 3 2.21 -71.96 12.95
C GLN A 3 2.63 -71.19 11.69
N LYS A 4 1.82 -71.34 10.63
CA LYS A 4 1.87 -70.47 9.45
C LYS A 4 1.43 -69.06 9.85
N TYR A 5 2.36 -68.12 9.96
CA TYR A 5 2.04 -66.69 9.96
C TYR A 5 1.50 -66.30 8.57
N LYS A 6 0.18 -66.23 8.43
CA LYS A 6 -0.47 -65.55 7.29
C LYS A 6 -0.24 -64.04 7.46
N ALA A 7 0.79 -63.51 6.83
CA ALA A 7 0.92 -62.06 6.65
C ALA A 7 -0.24 -61.57 5.76
N ASN A 8 -1.06 -60.68 6.31
CA ASN A 8 -2.23 -60.09 5.65
C ASN A 8 -1.83 -59.24 4.43
N CYS A 9 -1.66 -59.89 3.27
CA CYS A 9 -1.57 -59.27 1.94
C CYS A 9 -2.82 -58.43 1.57
N PHE A 10 -3.92 -58.62 2.32
CA PHE A 10 -5.21 -57.94 2.13
C PHE A 10 -5.22 -56.45 2.54
N SER A 11 -4.25 -55.98 3.34
CA SER A 11 -4.23 -54.60 3.87
C SER A 11 -3.50 -53.59 2.96
N ARG A 12 -2.45 -54.02 2.23
CA ARG A 12 -1.66 -53.14 1.33
C ARG A 12 -2.47 -52.61 0.15
N LYS A 13 -3.35 -53.42 -0.42
CA LYS A 13 -4.23 -53.02 -1.53
C LYS A 13 -5.29 -52.00 -1.08
N LYS A 14 -5.86 -52.16 0.12
CA LYS A 14 -6.82 -51.19 0.70
C LYS A 14 -6.14 -49.85 1.00
N LEU A 15 -4.93 -49.87 1.56
CA LEU A 15 -4.16 -48.66 1.86
C LEU A 15 -3.83 -47.87 0.57
N GLN A 16 -3.39 -48.55 -0.49
CA GLN A 16 -3.18 -47.94 -1.80
C GLN A 16 -4.49 -47.42 -2.44
N PHE A 17 -5.62 -48.07 -2.16
CA PHE A 17 -6.94 -47.67 -2.64
C PHE A 17 -7.43 -46.36 -2.00
N PHE A 18 -7.05 -46.08 -0.76
CA PHE A 18 -7.37 -44.82 -0.07
C PHE A 18 -6.30 -43.72 -0.26
N LEU A 19 -5.02 -44.07 -0.38
CA LEU A 19 -3.94 -43.10 -0.61
C LEU A 19 -4.04 -42.42 -1.98
N LYS A 20 -4.39 -43.16 -3.04
CA LYS A 20 -4.54 -42.60 -4.40
C LYS A 20 -5.58 -41.48 -4.49
N PRO A 21 -6.84 -41.64 -4.02
CA PRO A 21 -7.82 -40.55 -4.08
C PRO A 21 -7.43 -39.37 -3.19
N ILE A 22 -6.78 -39.59 -2.04
CA ILE A 22 -6.27 -38.49 -1.20
C ILE A 22 -5.19 -37.70 -1.94
N ILE A 23 -4.25 -38.37 -2.59
CA ILE A 23 -3.21 -37.72 -3.41
C ILE A 23 -3.85 -36.96 -4.57
N ILE A 24 -4.80 -37.57 -5.28
CA ILE A 24 -5.52 -36.92 -6.40
C ILE A 24 -6.26 -35.67 -5.92
N LEU A 25 -7.00 -35.76 -4.82
CA LEU A 25 -7.70 -34.61 -4.23
C LEU A 25 -6.72 -33.52 -3.78
N SER A 26 -5.58 -33.90 -3.21
CA SER A 26 -4.53 -32.93 -2.83
C SER A 26 -3.92 -32.22 -4.04
N VAL A 27 -3.69 -32.93 -5.14
CA VAL A 27 -3.18 -32.36 -6.39
C VAL A 27 -4.21 -31.41 -7.00
N ILE A 28 -5.49 -31.80 -7.04
CA ILE A 28 -6.59 -30.94 -7.50
C ILE A 28 -6.67 -29.66 -6.66
N PHE A 29 -6.58 -29.79 -5.33
CA PHE A 29 -6.59 -28.65 -4.42
C PHE A 29 -5.39 -27.71 -4.68
N ILE A 30 -4.17 -28.25 -4.83
CA ILE A 30 -2.98 -27.45 -5.14
C ILE A 30 -3.14 -26.72 -6.49
N ILE A 31 -3.63 -27.41 -7.53
CA ILE A 31 -3.88 -26.79 -8.84
C ILE A 31 -4.91 -25.67 -8.70
N TYR A 32 -5.99 -25.87 -7.93
CA TYR A 32 -6.99 -24.83 -7.68
C TYR A 32 -6.39 -23.62 -6.95
N GLN A 33 -5.59 -23.83 -5.90
CA GLN A 33 -4.89 -22.75 -5.20
C GLN A 33 -3.94 -21.98 -6.13
N LEU A 34 -3.22 -22.66 -7.03
CA LEU A 34 -2.35 -22.03 -8.02
C LEU A 34 -3.15 -21.20 -9.02
N ILE A 35 -4.29 -21.70 -9.52
CA ILE A 35 -5.17 -20.96 -10.43
C ILE A 35 -5.73 -19.70 -9.74
N MET A 36 -6.22 -19.83 -8.50
CA MET A 36 -6.72 -18.69 -7.73
C MET A 36 -5.62 -17.65 -7.46
N PHE A 37 -4.40 -18.08 -7.13
CA PHE A 37 -3.26 -17.17 -6.95
C PHE A 37 -2.88 -16.45 -8.26
N ILE A 38 -2.89 -17.15 -9.40
CA ILE A 38 -2.66 -16.55 -10.72
C ILE A 38 -3.78 -15.57 -11.10
N GLN A 39 -5.03 -15.86 -10.76
CA GLN A 39 -6.15 -14.94 -10.97
C GLN A 39 -5.99 -13.68 -10.11
N LEU A 40 -5.72 -13.85 -8.82
CA LEU A 40 -5.52 -12.74 -7.88
C LEU A 40 -4.36 -11.82 -8.30
N THR A 41 -3.24 -12.40 -8.76
CA THR A 41 -2.08 -11.61 -9.22
C THR A 41 -2.33 -10.88 -10.54
N LYS A 42 -3.20 -11.40 -11.42
CA LYS A 42 -3.61 -10.70 -12.64
C LYS A 42 -4.53 -9.51 -12.36
N ASP A 43 -5.35 -9.59 -11.33
CA ASP A 43 -6.29 -8.52 -10.98
C ASP A 43 -5.57 -7.38 -10.23
N ILE A 44 -4.60 -7.69 -9.37
CA ILE A 44 -3.74 -6.68 -8.71
C ILE A 44 -3.00 -5.79 -9.74
N GLY A 45 -2.62 -6.35 -10.89
CA GLY A 45 -1.88 -5.63 -11.93
C GLY A 45 -2.74 -4.78 -12.89
N LYS A 46 -4.08 -4.81 -12.77
CA LYS A 46 -4.98 -4.07 -13.68
C LYS A 46 -5.54 -2.78 -13.10
N ASP A 47 -5.67 -2.70 -11.77
CA ASP A 47 -6.33 -1.57 -11.10
C ASP A 47 -5.37 -0.61 -10.39
N LEU A 48 -4.08 -0.95 -10.28
CA LEU A 48 -3.08 -0.01 -9.78
C LEU A 48 -2.43 0.73 -10.96
N PRO A 49 -2.66 2.04 -11.15
CA PRO A 49 -1.88 2.79 -12.11
C PRO A 49 -0.41 2.65 -11.69
N SER A 50 0.42 2.11 -12.57
CA SER A 50 1.83 1.80 -12.33
C SER A 50 2.71 3.01 -11.96
N ASN A 51 2.11 4.21 -11.90
CA ASN A 51 2.75 5.50 -11.63
C ASN A 51 2.02 6.28 -10.52
N LEU A 52 1.41 5.62 -9.54
CA LEU A 52 0.83 6.31 -8.39
C LEU A 52 1.93 6.73 -7.42
N ILE A 53 2.46 7.94 -7.58
CA ILE A 53 3.31 8.57 -6.56
C ILE A 53 2.40 9.20 -5.51
N LEU A 54 2.54 8.78 -4.26
CA LEU A 54 1.78 9.33 -3.13
C LEU A 54 2.03 10.83 -3.00
N GLY A 55 1.02 11.57 -2.56
CA GLY A 55 1.15 13.02 -2.36
C GLY A 55 1.16 13.83 -3.65
N THR A 56 0.89 13.22 -4.82
CA THR A 56 0.78 13.92 -6.11
C THR A 56 -0.67 14.07 -6.57
N HIS A 57 -0.96 15.19 -7.25
CA HIS A 57 -2.24 15.38 -7.92
C HIS A 57 -2.41 14.38 -9.08
N GLU A 58 -3.64 13.92 -9.35
CA GLU A 58 -3.93 12.96 -10.42
C GLU A 58 -3.38 13.42 -11.79
N LEU A 59 -3.62 14.69 -12.15
CA LEU A 59 -3.11 15.30 -13.39
C LEU A 59 -1.58 15.45 -13.43
N GLN A 60 -0.87 15.36 -12.30
CA GLN A 60 0.58 15.50 -12.27
C GLN A 60 1.31 14.16 -12.36
N ARG A 61 0.62 13.02 -12.19
CA ARG A 61 1.24 11.69 -12.16
C ARG A 61 2.04 11.36 -13.42
N GLU A 62 1.67 11.92 -14.56
CA GLU A 62 2.40 11.74 -15.82
C GLU A 62 3.83 12.33 -15.79
N PHE A 63 4.07 13.40 -15.02
CA PHE A 63 5.40 14.00 -14.87
C PHE A 63 6.34 13.13 -14.04
N TYR A 64 5.79 12.31 -13.14
CA TYR A 64 6.53 11.39 -12.30
C TYR A 64 6.82 10.05 -13.01
N THR A 65 7.33 10.14 -14.23
CA THR A 65 7.78 8.99 -15.01
C THR A 65 9.25 9.14 -15.32
N ALA A 66 10.06 8.13 -14.96
CA ALA A 66 11.48 8.13 -15.28
C ALA A 66 11.71 8.15 -16.80
N LYS A 67 12.45 9.14 -17.29
CA LYS A 67 12.95 9.20 -18.68
C LYS A 67 14.45 8.94 -18.65
N GLU A 68 14.88 7.80 -19.19
CA GLU A 68 16.30 7.38 -19.14
C GLU A 68 16.86 7.33 -17.70
N GLY A 69 16.02 7.01 -16.72
CA GLY A 69 16.39 7.00 -15.30
C GLY A 69 16.43 8.38 -14.63
N GLN A 70 16.06 9.45 -15.34
CA GLN A 70 16.03 10.81 -14.81
C GLN A 70 14.60 11.29 -14.52
N PHE A 71 14.48 12.14 -13.51
CA PHE A 71 13.32 12.98 -13.21
C PHE A 71 13.65 14.43 -13.57
N THR A 72 12.67 15.17 -14.09
CA THR A 72 12.80 16.61 -14.34
C THR A 72 11.88 17.32 -13.37
N CYS A 73 12.45 18.14 -12.49
CA CYS A 73 11.69 18.93 -11.52
C CYS A 73 10.64 19.77 -12.25
N ILE A 74 9.40 19.76 -11.74
CA ILE A 74 8.20 20.08 -12.53
C ILE A 74 8.20 21.53 -13.03
N THR A 75 8.55 22.47 -12.16
CA THR A 75 8.50 23.91 -12.40
C THR A 75 9.90 24.49 -12.59
N SER A 76 10.87 24.03 -11.80
CA SER A 76 12.24 24.53 -11.79
C SER A 76 13.11 23.94 -12.92
N GLY A 77 12.79 22.73 -13.38
CA GLY A 77 13.32 22.15 -14.62
C GLY A 77 14.69 21.47 -14.52
N GLU A 78 15.35 21.49 -13.37
CA GLU A 78 16.56 20.71 -13.14
C GLU A 78 16.30 19.20 -13.26
N LYS A 79 17.36 18.45 -13.61
CA LYS A 79 17.29 17.01 -13.80
C LYS A 79 18.06 16.29 -12.70
N ILE A 80 17.38 15.35 -12.06
CA ILE A 80 17.93 14.50 -11.02
C ILE A 80 17.73 13.03 -11.39
N TYR A 81 18.35 12.10 -10.67
CA TYR A 81 18.04 10.69 -10.85
C TYR A 81 16.65 10.39 -10.25
N PHE A 82 15.86 9.57 -10.94
CA PHE A 82 14.50 9.26 -10.48
C PHE A 82 14.47 8.55 -9.11
N GLU A 83 15.56 7.89 -8.73
CA GLU A 83 15.73 7.25 -7.42
C GLU A 83 15.77 8.23 -6.24
N LEU A 84 16.00 9.52 -6.50
CA LEU A 84 15.99 10.59 -5.51
C LEU A 84 14.57 11.10 -5.22
N VAL A 85 13.57 10.69 -6.00
CA VAL A 85 12.17 11.06 -5.74
C VAL A 85 11.67 10.34 -4.49
N ASN A 86 11.22 11.10 -3.49
CA ASN A 86 10.80 10.65 -2.16
C ASN A 86 11.90 9.93 -1.37
N ASP A 87 13.13 10.42 -1.45
CA ASP A 87 14.28 9.87 -0.72
C ASP A 87 14.51 10.52 0.65
N ASN A 88 13.61 11.44 1.05
CA ASN A 88 13.68 12.30 2.23
C ASN A 88 14.79 13.37 2.17
N TYR A 89 15.25 13.74 0.98
CA TYR A 89 16.14 14.86 0.73
C TYR A 89 15.52 15.81 -0.31
N CYS A 90 15.82 17.11 -0.20
CA CYS A 90 15.24 18.11 -1.10
C CYS A 90 16.26 18.52 -2.16
N ASP A 91 16.19 17.87 -3.33
CA ASP A 91 17.04 18.10 -4.50
C ASP A 91 16.44 19.12 -5.47
N CYS A 92 15.11 19.15 -5.64
CA CYS A 92 14.46 20.13 -6.50
C CYS A 92 14.28 21.48 -5.78
N LEU A 93 14.54 22.58 -6.47
CA LEU A 93 14.30 23.93 -5.92
C LEU A 93 12.80 24.20 -5.68
N ASP A 94 11.94 23.60 -6.51
CA ASP A 94 10.49 23.66 -6.37
C ASP A 94 9.90 22.58 -5.45
N GLY A 95 10.74 21.68 -4.94
CA GLY A 95 10.38 20.56 -4.06
C GLY A 95 9.50 19.49 -4.68
N SER A 96 9.46 19.42 -6.02
CA SER A 96 8.66 18.44 -6.76
C SER A 96 9.19 17.01 -6.70
N ASP A 97 10.40 16.79 -6.21
CA ASP A 97 10.98 15.48 -5.93
C ASP A 97 10.42 14.82 -4.66
N GLU A 98 9.89 15.60 -3.72
CA GLU A 98 9.44 15.09 -2.41
C GLU A 98 7.92 15.22 -2.18
N PRO A 99 7.05 14.72 -3.08
CA PRO A 99 5.59 14.86 -2.91
C PRO A 99 5.03 14.04 -1.74
N ALA A 100 5.69 12.95 -1.32
CA ALA A 100 5.23 12.03 -0.28
C ALA A 100 5.98 12.16 1.05
N THR A 101 6.90 13.11 1.17
CA THR A 101 7.74 13.29 2.37
C THR A 101 7.63 14.73 2.88
N ASN A 102 8.29 15.00 4.01
CA ASN A 102 8.37 16.32 4.62
C ASN A 102 9.75 17.00 4.42
N ALA A 103 10.55 16.54 3.46
CA ALA A 103 11.93 17.00 3.27
C ALA A 103 12.06 18.41 2.67
N CYS A 104 11.15 18.78 1.75
CA CYS A 104 11.19 20.09 1.11
C CYS A 104 10.36 21.15 1.84
N PRO A 105 10.94 22.29 2.29
CA PRO A 105 10.21 23.33 3.04
C PRO A 105 9.05 23.98 2.28
N ASN A 106 9.15 24.06 0.95
CA ASN A 106 8.10 24.59 0.07
C ASN A 106 7.26 23.49 -0.58
N GLY A 107 7.48 22.23 -0.17
CA GLY A 107 6.80 21.07 -0.73
C GLY A 107 5.30 21.05 -0.41
N GLN A 108 4.55 20.37 -1.25
CA GLN A 108 3.11 20.21 -1.13
C GLN A 108 2.74 18.73 -1.21
N PHE A 109 1.79 18.32 -0.38
CA PHE A 109 1.22 16.98 -0.38
C PHE A 109 -0.25 17.05 -0.76
N PHE A 110 -0.62 16.27 -1.77
CA PHE A 110 -2.00 16.09 -2.19
C PHE A 110 -2.60 14.87 -1.48
N CYS A 111 -3.66 15.07 -0.68
CA CYS A 111 -4.41 13.96 -0.09
C CYS A 111 -4.96 13.03 -1.17
N THR A 112 -4.88 11.72 -0.98
CA THR A 112 -5.34 10.73 -1.97
C THR A 112 -6.85 10.85 -2.22
N GLU A 113 -7.62 11.00 -1.15
CA GLU A 113 -9.06 11.26 -1.21
C GLU A 113 -9.45 12.47 -0.35
N GLN A 114 -10.46 13.22 -0.80
CA GLN A 114 -11.05 14.34 -0.07
C GLN A 114 -12.56 14.44 -0.30
N ASN A 115 -13.31 14.99 0.67
CA ASN A 115 -14.76 15.16 0.60
C ASN A 115 -15.22 15.95 -0.63
N ASP A 116 -14.40 16.90 -1.09
CA ASP A 116 -14.63 17.63 -2.32
C ASP A 116 -13.93 16.86 -3.45
N HIS A 117 -14.71 16.07 -4.19
CA HIS A 117 -14.21 15.34 -5.37
C HIS A 117 -13.65 16.28 -6.44
N TYR A 118 -13.96 17.58 -6.40
CA TYR A 118 -13.55 18.53 -7.43
C TYR A 118 -12.14 19.10 -7.20
N TYR A 119 -11.69 19.18 -5.94
CA TYR A 119 -10.34 19.65 -5.61
C TYR A 119 -9.75 18.83 -4.44
N PRO A 120 -8.66 18.08 -4.68
CA PRO A 120 -7.96 17.42 -3.58
C PRO A 120 -7.45 18.46 -2.59
N LYS A 121 -7.52 18.13 -1.30
CA LYS A 121 -6.92 18.99 -0.27
C LYS A 121 -5.40 18.93 -0.41
N VAL A 122 -4.80 20.11 -0.57
CA VAL A 122 -3.36 20.29 -0.53
C VAL A 122 -2.96 20.71 0.88
N ILE A 123 -1.94 20.05 1.42
CA ILE A 123 -1.32 20.41 2.70
C ILE A 123 0.17 20.70 2.49
N PRO A 124 0.80 21.55 3.32
CA PRO A 124 2.26 21.68 3.34
C PRO A 124 2.93 20.34 3.65
N SER A 125 4.07 20.08 3.00
CA SER A 125 4.92 18.90 3.23
C SER A 125 5.27 18.71 4.72
N SER A 126 5.42 19.80 5.48
CA SER A 126 5.73 19.77 6.91
C SER A 126 4.74 18.99 7.78
N LYS A 127 3.52 18.76 7.27
CA LYS A 127 2.46 18.00 7.93
C LYS A 127 2.47 16.52 7.60
N VAL A 128 3.28 16.11 6.62
CA VAL A 128 3.41 14.71 6.25
C VAL A 128 4.19 13.98 7.34
N ASN A 129 3.60 12.89 7.86
CA ASN A 129 4.15 12.05 8.91
C ASN A 129 4.54 12.81 10.22
N ASP A 130 3.81 13.88 10.55
CA ASP A 130 3.99 14.65 11.78
C ASP A 130 3.24 14.03 13.00
N GLY A 131 2.36 13.06 12.74
CA GLY A 131 1.54 12.34 13.71
C GLY A 131 0.13 12.90 13.88
N ILE A 132 -0.25 13.90 13.11
CA ILE A 132 -1.57 14.55 13.09
C ILE A 132 -2.23 14.26 11.75
N CYS A 133 -3.47 13.80 11.79
CA CYS A 133 -4.22 13.50 10.58
C CYS A 133 -4.84 14.79 10.02
N ASP A 134 -4.22 15.33 8.98
CA ASP A 134 -4.70 16.47 8.22
C ASP A 134 -5.56 16.05 7.03
N CYS A 135 -5.28 14.94 6.36
CA CYS A 135 -6.16 14.42 5.30
C CYS A 135 -7.36 13.65 5.88
N CYS A 136 -8.52 13.71 5.22
CA CYS A 136 -9.71 12.97 5.69
C CYS A 136 -9.55 11.46 5.55
N ASP A 137 -8.71 11.00 4.63
CA ASP A 137 -8.38 9.60 4.40
C ASP A 137 -7.17 9.14 5.23
N GLY A 138 -6.46 10.08 5.85
CA GLY A 138 -5.22 9.84 6.61
C GLY A 138 -4.00 9.52 5.75
N SER A 139 -4.03 9.83 4.45
CA SER A 139 -2.94 9.53 3.51
C SER A 139 -1.63 10.27 3.82
N ASP A 140 -1.71 11.39 4.52
CA ASP A 140 -0.58 12.19 4.99
C ASP A 140 0.27 11.50 6.08
N GLU A 141 -0.29 10.50 6.77
CA GLU A 141 0.34 9.77 7.87
C GLU A 141 0.62 8.31 7.52
N TRP A 142 1.16 8.08 6.32
CA TRP A 142 1.42 6.75 5.78
C TRP A 142 2.47 5.94 6.56
N LEU A 143 3.39 6.60 7.27
CA LEU A 143 4.33 5.94 8.20
C LEU A 143 3.63 5.42 9.47
N ARG A 144 2.40 5.85 9.76
CA ARG A 144 1.62 5.46 10.95
C ARG A 144 2.40 5.64 12.25
N LYS A 145 3.14 6.74 12.35
CA LYS A 145 4.00 7.06 13.49
C LYS A 145 3.19 7.02 14.78
N VAL A 146 3.58 6.20 15.75
CA VAL A 146 2.89 6.16 17.05
C VAL A 146 3.40 7.31 17.92
N LEU A 147 2.49 8.22 18.29
CA LEU A 147 2.84 9.32 19.19
C LEU A 147 3.00 8.82 20.64
N PRO A 148 3.99 9.33 21.40
CA PRO A 148 4.18 8.97 22.81
C PRO A 148 2.96 9.28 23.69
N PHE A 149 2.18 10.29 23.30
CA PHE A 149 0.95 10.69 23.96
C PHE A 149 -0.18 10.83 22.95
N ARG A 150 -1.17 9.95 23.05
CA ARG A 150 -2.39 9.97 22.24
C ARG A 150 -3.55 10.46 23.10
N LEU A 151 -4.19 11.54 22.66
CA LEU A 151 -5.42 12.07 23.24
C LEU A 151 -6.55 11.04 23.11
N SER A 152 -7.49 11.03 24.06
CA SER A 152 -8.70 10.22 23.89
C SER A 152 -9.49 10.69 22.68
N ASP A 153 -10.22 9.76 22.04
CA ASP A 153 -10.97 10.09 20.82
C ASP A 153 -11.99 11.20 21.08
N ASP A 154 -12.64 11.22 22.26
CA ASP A 154 -13.55 12.30 22.68
C ASP A 154 -12.88 13.69 22.68
N VAL A 155 -11.64 13.77 23.17
CA VAL A 155 -10.88 15.03 23.20
C VAL A 155 -10.48 15.43 21.79
N GLN A 156 -10.03 14.48 20.97
CA GLN A 156 -9.69 14.72 19.56
C GLN A 156 -10.90 15.25 18.77
N HIS A 157 -12.09 14.65 18.97
CA HIS A 157 -13.34 15.10 18.38
C HIS A 157 -13.72 16.50 18.84
N LYS A 158 -13.58 16.82 20.13
CA LYS A 158 -13.85 18.15 20.68
C LYS A 158 -12.92 19.23 20.11
N LEU A 159 -11.66 18.87 19.85
CA LEU A 159 -10.65 19.76 19.28
C LEU A 159 -10.67 19.79 17.74
N ASN A 160 -11.43 18.89 17.11
CA ASN A 160 -11.37 18.62 15.67
C ASN A 160 -9.92 18.47 15.16
N ARG A 161 -9.11 17.73 15.92
CA ARG A 161 -7.71 17.43 15.62
C ARG A 161 -7.44 15.97 15.94
N TYR A 162 -7.10 15.22 14.90
CA TYR A 162 -6.94 13.77 14.98
C TYR A 162 -5.46 13.41 14.98
N GLN A 163 -5.10 12.38 15.74
CA GLN A 163 -3.75 11.84 15.85
C GLN A 163 -3.71 10.44 15.26
N THR A 164 -2.53 10.03 14.84
CA THR A 164 -2.27 8.66 14.38
C THR A 164 -2.68 7.60 15.42
N PRO A 165 -3.14 6.40 14.98
CA PRO A 165 -3.41 6.01 13.60
C PRO A 165 -4.65 6.73 13.05
N CYS A 166 -4.54 7.23 11.81
CA CYS A 166 -5.60 8.00 11.18
C CYS A 166 -6.78 7.13 10.79
N SER A 167 -7.98 7.67 11.05
CA SER A 167 -9.24 7.05 10.66
C SER A 167 -9.78 7.71 9.39
N TYR A 168 -10.36 6.92 8.50
CA TYR A 168 -11.04 7.45 7.32
C TYR A 168 -12.33 8.20 7.73
N ILE A 169 -12.39 9.48 7.42
CA ILE A 169 -13.51 10.38 7.76
C ILE A 169 -14.07 11.13 6.54
N CYS A 170 -13.68 10.78 5.31
CA CYS A 170 -14.08 11.57 4.14
C CYS A 170 -15.60 11.61 3.91
N ASN A 171 -16.31 10.56 4.31
CA ASN A 171 -17.77 10.47 4.19
C ASN A 171 -18.52 11.00 5.43
N LYS A 172 -17.81 11.44 6.47
CA LYS A 172 -18.46 12.07 7.63
C LYS A 172 -18.80 13.50 7.24
N ARG A 173 -20.07 13.76 6.96
CA ARG A 173 -20.59 15.13 6.83
C ARG A 173 -20.25 15.86 8.14
N LYS A 174 -19.46 16.93 8.02
CA LYS A 174 -19.25 17.87 9.12
C LYS A 174 -20.56 18.54 9.51
#